data_AF-A0A839E0G7-F1
#
_entry.id   AF-A0A839E0G7-F1
#
_cell.length_a   1.000
_cell.length_b   1.000
_cell.length_c   1.000
_cell.angle_alpha   90.00
_cell.angle_beta   90.00
_cell.angle_gamma   90.00
#
_symmetry.space_group_name_H-M   'P 1'
#
loop_
_entity.id
_entity.type
_entity.pdbx_description
1 polymer ?
#
loop_
_entity_poly.entity_id
_entity_poly.type
_entity_poly.pdbx_seq_one_letter_code
_entity_poly.pdbx_strand_id
1 'polypeptide(L)'
;MSGEVPFSCEHRRSGGPELAICADRSAGSDGLLQVLEASGALLVAMVRTTSPRVTAHHVFGASDPEGFAAMGTVETVVHVHDVAEGLGLTWTPPADLCSRVLKRLFPDAPGDTAPWSTLLWATGRAELPGHARLTTWRWDGTPRPQH
;
A
#
# COMPACT_ATOMS: atom_id res chain seq x y z
N MET A 1 -10.26 7.79 25.58
CA MET A 1 -8.97 7.12 25.85
C MET A 1 -7.98 7.68 24.84
N SER A 2 -7.05 8.53 25.27
CA SER A 2 -5.93 8.98 24.44
C SER A 2 -4.69 8.27 24.92
N GLY A 3 -4.17 7.37 24.10
CA GLY A 3 -2.99 6.58 24.35
C GLY A 3 -2.72 5.72 23.13
N GLU A 4 -1.45 5.47 22.85
CA GLU A 4 -1.04 4.51 21.82
C GLU A 4 -1.70 3.16 22.10
N VAL A 5 -2.18 2.49 21.04
CA VAL A 5 -2.69 1.12 21.18
C VAL A 5 -1.46 0.24 21.41
N PRO A 6 -1.37 -0.51 22.51
CA PRO A 6 -0.16 -1.23 22.89
C PRO A 6 0.00 -2.53 22.08
N PHE A 7 0.13 -2.40 20.76
CA PHE A 7 0.49 -3.51 19.89
C PHE A 7 1.90 -3.97 20.23
N SER A 8 2.07 -5.29 20.41
CA SER A 8 3.40 -5.88 20.44
C SER A 8 3.93 -5.95 19.02
N CYS A 9 5.08 -5.31 18.81
CA CYS A 9 5.81 -5.30 17.56
C CYS A 9 7.17 -5.96 17.78
N GLU A 10 7.55 -6.91 16.93
CA GLU A 10 8.79 -7.68 17.11
C GLU A 10 9.59 -7.77 15.80
N HIS A 11 10.92 -7.79 15.93
CA HIS A 11 11.83 -8.13 14.84
C HIS A 11 12.01 -9.65 14.76
N ARG A 12 11.53 -10.28 13.68
CA ARG A 12 11.73 -11.73 13.46
C ARG A 12 13.06 -12.12 12.83
N ARG A 13 13.85 -11.14 12.38
CA ARG A 13 15.21 -11.34 11.88
C ARG A 13 16.03 -10.07 12.10
N SER A 14 17.34 -10.23 12.23
CA SER A 14 18.26 -9.09 12.33
C SER A 14 18.10 -8.16 11.12
N GLY A 15 17.90 -6.86 11.36
CA GLY A 15 17.67 -5.84 10.33
C GLY A 15 16.30 -5.91 9.61
N GLY A 16 15.38 -6.78 10.05
CA GLY A 16 14.02 -6.83 9.53
C GLY A 16 13.13 -5.71 10.08
N PRO A 17 11.98 -5.42 9.44
CA PRO A 17 11.01 -4.49 10.01
C PRO A 17 10.40 -5.04 11.31
N GLU A 18 9.89 -4.14 12.15
CA GLU A 18 8.99 -4.50 13.24
C GLU A 18 7.64 -4.96 12.68
N LEU A 19 7.14 -6.09 13.16
CA LEU A 19 5.89 -6.69 12.67
C LEU A 19 4.97 -7.03 13.84
N ALA A 20 3.68 -6.72 13.69
CA ALA A 20 2.61 -7.16 14.59
C ALA A 20 1.85 -8.40 14.06
N ILE A 21 1.91 -8.65 12.74
CA ILE A 21 1.29 -9.80 12.08
C ILE A 21 2.41 -10.61 11.41
N CYS A 22 2.48 -11.90 11.73
CA CYS A 22 3.50 -12.79 11.20
C CYS A 22 2.89 -14.11 10.73
N ALA A 23 3.13 -14.47 9.48
CA ALA A 23 2.70 -15.77 8.95
C ALA A 23 3.63 -16.90 9.44
N ASP A 24 3.05 -18.10 9.60
CA ASP A 24 3.82 -19.34 9.73
C ASP A 24 4.31 -19.76 8.33
N ARG A 25 5.62 -19.75 8.14
CA ARG A 25 6.23 -20.12 6.84
C ARG A 25 6.06 -21.60 6.52
N SER A 26 5.88 -22.46 7.52
CA SER A 26 5.67 -23.89 7.31
C SER A 26 4.30 -24.21 6.69
N ALA A 27 3.37 -23.25 6.69
CA ALA A 27 2.04 -23.39 6.10
C ALA A 27 2.02 -23.34 4.54
N GLY A 28 3.15 -23.07 3.90
CA GLY A 28 3.26 -23.01 2.43
C GLY A 28 2.52 -21.81 1.82
N SER A 29 2.50 -21.72 0.48
CA SER A 29 1.93 -20.59 -0.27
C SER A 29 0.47 -20.32 0.08
N ASP A 30 -0.33 -21.37 0.26
CA ASP A 30 -1.76 -21.25 0.51
C ASP A 30 -2.01 -20.63 1.89
N GLY A 31 -1.24 -21.05 2.92
CA GLY A 31 -1.30 -20.42 4.23
C GLY A 31 -0.83 -18.97 4.23
N LEU A 32 0.20 -18.64 3.43
CA LEU A 32 0.65 -17.25 3.28
C LEU A 32 -0.43 -16.37 2.62
N LEU A 33 -1.12 -16.89 1.61
CA LEU A 33 -2.25 -16.20 0.96
C LEU A 33 -3.41 -15.99 1.94
N GLN A 34 -3.73 -16.98 2.78
CA GLN A 34 -4.75 -16.82 3.83
C GLN A 34 -4.41 -15.70 4.81
N VAL A 35 -3.13 -15.56 5.20
CA VAL A 35 -2.70 -14.45 6.07
C VAL A 35 -2.82 -13.09 5.37
N LEU A 36 -2.51 -13.03 4.07
CA LEU A 36 -2.71 -11.82 3.26
C LEU A 36 -4.19 -11.44 3.19
N GLU A 37 -5.07 -12.41 2.91
CA GLU A 37 -6.52 -12.22 2.87
C GLU A 37 -7.08 -11.75 4.22
N ALA A 38 -6.66 -12.38 5.32
CA ALA A 38 -7.07 -12.01 6.67
C ALA A 38 -6.61 -10.59 7.04
N SER A 39 -5.38 -10.23 6.66
CA SER A 39 -4.84 -8.88 6.90
C SER A 39 -5.59 -7.82 6.09
N GLY A 40 -5.91 -8.12 4.82
CA GLY A 40 -6.75 -7.27 3.98
C GLY A 40 -8.16 -7.10 4.54
N ALA A 41 -8.78 -8.19 5.01
CA ALA A 41 -10.09 -8.15 5.63
C ALA A 41 -10.10 -7.29 6.92
N LEU A 42 -9.05 -7.40 7.74
CA LEU A 42 -8.88 -6.54 8.92
C LEU A 42 -8.77 -5.06 8.53
N LEU A 43 -7.95 -4.72 7.53
CA LEU A 43 -7.85 -3.35 7.03
C LEU A 43 -9.20 -2.83 6.53
N VAL A 44 -9.91 -3.63 5.72
CA VAL A 44 -11.24 -3.28 5.20
C VAL A 44 -12.23 -3.03 6.34
N ALA A 45 -12.23 -3.89 7.37
CA ALA A 45 -13.10 -3.72 8.53
C ALA A 45 -12.81 -2.41 9.28
N MET A 46 -11.53 -2.10 9.52
CA MET A 46 -11.13 -0.84 10.17
C MET A 46 -11.54 0.37 9.33
N VAL A 47 -11.19 0.40 8.04
CA VAL A 47 -11.54 1.50 7.13
C VAL A 47 -13.05 1.77 7.11
N ARG A 48 -13.87 0.71 7.07
CA ARG A 48 -15.33 0.85 6.98
C ARG A 48 -15.99 1.31 8.29
N THR A 49 -15.37 1.04 9.43
CA THR A 49 -15.96 1.29 10.74
C THR A 49 -15.41 2.55 11.41
N THR A 50 -14.20 2.96 11.04
CA THR A 50 -13.57 4.18 11.55
C THR A 50 -14.23 5.44 10.98
N SER A 51 -14.56 6.39 11.85
CA SER A 51 -15.06 7.70 11.42
C SER A 51 -14.06 8.39 10.48
N PRO A 52 -14.51 9.02 9.37
CA PRO A 52 -13.63 9.72 8.45
C PRO A 52 -12.93 10.95 9.07
N ARG A 53 -13.33 11.36 10.29
CA ARG A 53 -12.68 12.45 11.04
C ARG A 53 -11.52 11.98 11.90
N VAL A 54 -11.33 10.66 12.04
CA VAL A 54 -10.20 10.10 12.79
C VAL A 54 -8.98 10.08 11.88
N THR A 55 -7.86 10.54 12.41
CA THR A 55 -6.56 10.35 11.79
C THR A 55 -5.70 9.45 12.67
N ALA A 56 -4.90 8.60 12.05
CA ALA A 56 -3.94 7.75 12.71
C ALA A 56 -2.53 8.02 12.19
N HIS A 57 -1.54 7.80 13.04
CA HIS A 57 -0.13 8.00 12.70
C HIS A 57 0.32 6.99 11.64
N HIS A 58 1.08 7.46 10.66
CA HIS A 58 1.87 6.66 9.72
C HIS A 58 3.24 7.33 9.56
N VAL A 59 4.27 6.56 9.20
CA VAL A 59 5.67 7.06 9.07
C VAL A 59 5.83 8.19 8.06
N PHE A 60 4.87 8.33 7.14
CA PHE A 60 4.79 9.43 6.16
C PHE A 60 3.72 10.49 6.50
N GLY A 61 3.38 10.63 7.79
CA GLY A 61 2.41 11.60 8.29
C GLY A 61 1.08 10.97 8.71
N ALA A 62 0.28 11.71 9.49
CA ALA A 62 -1.04 11.23 9.90
C ALA A 62 -1.97 11.07 8.68
N SER A 63 -2.80 10.02 8.67
CA SER A 63 -3.71 9.73 7.57
C SER A 63 -5.11 9.33 8.06
N ASP A 64 -6.09 9.47 7.18
CA ASP A 64 -7.49 9.14 7.39
C ASP A 64 -7.81 7.70 6.88
N PRO A 65 -9.01 7.16 7.13
CA PRO A 65 -9.37 5.82 6.65
C PRO A 65 -9.21 5.63 5.14
N GLU A 66 -9.53 6.64 4.33
CA GLU A 66 -9.34 6.58 2.87
C GLU A 66 -7.85 6.48 2.50
N GLY A 67 -6.97 7.21 3.19
CA GLY A 67 -5.53 7.13 3.03
C GLY A 67 -4.99 5.75 3.37
N PHE A 68 -5.41 5.14 4.49
CA PHE A 68 -5.01 3.78 4.84
C PHE A 68 -5.53 2.74 3.84
N ALA A 69 -6.74 2.92 3.29
CA ALA A 69 -7.26 2.06 2.23
C ALA A 69 -6.38 2.14 0.96
N ALA A 70 -6.00 3.35 0.57
CA ALA A 70 -5.12 3.56 -0.58
C ALA A 70 -3.70 3.01 -0.33
N MET A 71 -3.16 3.15 0.89
CA MET A 71 -1.86 2.59 1.27
C MET A 71 -1.85 1.07 1.20
N GLY A 72 -2.84 0.40 1.80
CA GLY A 72 -2.95 -1.06 1.70
C GLY A 72 -3.15 -1.54 0.27
N THR A 73 -3.88 -0.76 -0.54
CA THR A 73 -4.10 -1.06 -1.97
C THR A 73 -2.80 -0.94 -2.77
N VAL A 74 -2.05 0.16 -2.63
CA VAL A 74 -0.80 0.34 -3.38
C VAL A 74 0.19 -0.75 -3.03
N GLU A 75 0.41 -1.02 -1.75
CA GLU A 75 1.33 -2.05 -1.25
C GLU A 75 0.96 -3.43 -1.81
N THR A 76 -0.33 -3.80 -1.75
CA THR A 76 -0.79 -5.08 -2.29
C THR A 76 -0.54 -5.17 -3.79
N VAL A 77 -0.94 -4.14 -4.56
CA VAL A 77 -0.86 -4.17 -6.03
C VAL A 77 0.60 -4.23 -6.50
N VAL A 78 1.48 -3.39 -5.95
CA VAL A 78 2.86 -3.32 -6.43
C VAL A 78 3.68 -4.53 -5.98
N HIS A 79 3.39 -5.12 -4.81
CA HIS A 79 4.08 -6.33 -4.38
C HIS A 79 3.56 -7.60 -5.04
N VAL A 80 2.27 -7.65 -5.43
CA VAL A 80 1.79 -8.71 -6.32
C VAL A 80 2.46 -8.62 -7.69
N HIS A 81 2.70 -7.40 -8.21
CA HIS A 81 3.51 -7.24 -9.40
C HIS A 81 4.93 -7.77 -9.23
N ASP A 82 5.62 -7.43 -8.13
CA ASP A 82 6.97 -7.93 -7.84
C ASP A 82 7.00 -9.48 -7.79
N VAL A 83 5.98 -10.12 -7.20
CA VAL A 83 5.84 -11.58 -7.16
C VAL A 83 5.56 -12.15 -8.56
N ALA A 84 4.65 -11.55 -9.31
CA ALA A 84 4.31 -12.00 -10.66
C ALA A 84 5.51 -11.91 -11.60
N GLU A 85 6.27 -10.82 -11.54
CA GLU A 85 7.51 -10.62 -12.30
C GLU A 85 8.54 -11.70 -11.95
N GLY A 86 8.77 -11.95 -10.66
CA GLY A 86 9.68 -13.00 -10.18
C GLY A 86 9.28 -14.42 -10.61
N LEU A 87 7.99 -14.64 -10.90
CA LEU A 87 7.45 -15.91 -11.40
C LEU A 87 7.30 -15.95 -12.93
N GLY A 88 7.64 -14.87 -13.65
CA GLY A 88 7.47 -14.78 -15.10
C GLY A 88 6.00 -14.73 -15.57
N LEU A 89 5.09 -14.30 -14.70
CA LEU A 89 3.66 -14.22 -14.98
C LEU A 89 3.28 -12.83 -15.51
N THR A 90 2.49 -12.80 -16.58
CA THR A 90 1.86 -11.56 -17.02
C THR A 90 0.66 -11.25 -16.13
N TRP A 91 0.73 -10.13 -15.41
CA TRP A 91 -0.32 -9.68 -14.52
C TRP A 91 -0.44 -8.15 -14.53
N THR A 92 -1.67 -7.63 -14.56
CA THR A 92 -1.97 -6.20 -14.45
C THR A 92 -3.21 -5.97 -13.58
N PRO A 93 -3.20 -4.97 -12.69
CA PRO A 93 -4.37 -4.62 -11.87
C PRO A 93 -5.45 -3.87 -12.69
N PRO A 94 -6.69 -3.78 -12.17
CA PRO A 94 -7.71 -2.89 -12.74
C PRO A 94 -7.25 -1.42 -12.77
N ALA A 95 -7.41 -0.76 -13.92
CA ALA A 95 -6.91 0.60 -14.13
C ALA A 95 -7.58 1.65 -13.22
N ASP A 96 -8.88 1.48 -12.93
CA ASP A 96 -9.64 2.36 -12.06
C ASP A 96 -9.13 2.33 -10.61
N LEU A 97 -8.64 1.16 -10.15
CA LEU A 97 -7.99 1.01 -8.86
C LEU A 97 -6.70 1.83 -8.80
N CYS A 98 -5.85 1.71 -9.82
CA CYS A 98 -4.61 2.49 -9.93
C CYS A 98 -4.88 3.99 -9.96
N SER A 99 -5.88 4.45 -10.74
CA SER A 99 -6.26 5.87 -10.80
C SER A 99 -6.67 6.43 -9.44
N ARG A 100 -7.46 5.68 -8.65
CA ARG A 100 -7.86 6.10 -7.30
C ARG A 100 -6.66 6.20 -6.35
N VAL A 101 -5.76 5.22 -6.40
CA VAL A 101 -4.51 5.22 -5.61
C VAL A 101 -3.63 6.42 -5.98
N LEU A 102 -3.39 6.66 -7.28
CA LEU A 102 -2.60 7.81 -7.75
C LEU A 102 -3.19 9.12 -7.25
N LYS A 103 -4.50 9.32 -7.46
CA LYS A 103 -5.20 10.54 -7.00
C LYS A 103 -5.05 10.73 -5.48
N ARG A 104 -5.08 9.66 -4.69
CA ARG A 104 -5.03 9.75 -3.23
C ARG A 104 -3.62 9.98 -2.70
N LEU A 105 -2.63 9.27 -3.25
CA LEU A 105 -1.29 9.11 -2.67
C LEU A 105 -0.16 9.79 -3.46
N PHE A 106 -0.36 10.05 -4.75
CA PHE A 106 0.66 10.60 -5.64
C PHE A 106 0.08 11.80 -6.43
N PRO A 107 -0.24 12.91 -5.74
CA PRO A 107 -0.92 14.05 -6.35
C PRO A 107 -0.11 14.70 -7.49
N ASP A 108 1.22 14.57 -7.45
CA ASP A 108 2.14 15.12 -8.44
C ASP A 108 2.42 14.16 -9.60
N ALA A 109 1.81 12.97 -9.61
CA ALA A 109 1.98 12.02 -10.70
C ALA A 109 1.25 12.49 -11.98
N PRO A 110 1.81 12.21 -13.17
CA PRO A 110 1.19 12.58 -14.44
C PRO A 110 -0.21 11.99 -14.61
N GLY A 111 -1.18 12.83 -14.95
CA GLY A 111 -2.59 12.43 -15.13
C GLY A 111 -2.98 12.00 -16.55
N ASP A 112 -2.07 12.15 -17.52
CA ASP A 112 -2.27 11.93 -18.95
C ASP A 112 -1.65 10.61 -19.46
N THR A 113 -1.17 9.77 -18.54
CA THR A 113 -0.55 8.46 -18.84
C THR A 113 -1.40 7.30 -18.33
N ALA A 114 -1.11 6.08 -18.81
CA ALA A 114 -1.85 4.89 -18.38
C ALA A 114 -1.64 4.63 -16.87
N PRO A 115 -2.70 4.55 -16.04
CA PRO A 115 -2.59 4.55 -14.58
C PRO A 115 -1.65 3.49 -14.01
N TRP A 116 -1.60 2.30 -14.61
CA TRP A 116 -0.71 1.25 -14.13
C TRP A 116 0.76 1.58 -14.38
N SER A 117 1.11 2.04 -15.58
CA SER A 117 2.46 2.49 -15.91
C SER A 117 2.88 3.68 -15.04
N THR A 118 1.97 4.62 -14.80
CA THR A 118 2.21 5.76 -13.91
C THR A 118 2.47 5.30 -12.48
N LEU A 119 1.72 4.32 -11.96
CA LEU A 119 1.90 3.81 -10.60
C LEU A 119 3.22 3.05 -10.43
N LEU A 120 3.63 2.26 -11.44
CA LEU A 120 4.95 1.63 -11.44
C LEU A 120 6.08 2.67 -11.44
N TRP A 121 5.95 3.72 -12.25
CA TRP A 121 6.91 4.82 -12.25
C TRP A 121 6.94 5.57 -10.93
N ALA A 122 5.77 5.96 -10.39
CA ALA A 122 5.62 6.70 -9.15
C ALA A 122 6.17 5.94 -7.93
N THR A 123 6.30 4.61 -8.03
CA THR A 123 6.88 3.73 -7.02
C THR A 123 8.27 3.21 -7.39
N GLY A 124 8.94 3.85 -8.35
CA GLY A 124 10.33 3.57 -8.72
C GLY A 124 10.58 2.21 -9.40
N ARG A 125 9.53 1.50 -9.82
CA ARG A 125 9.61 0.15 -10.42
C ARG A 125 9.86 0.17 -11.92
N ALA A 126 9.37 1.19 -12.61
CA ALA A 126 9.48 1.28 -14.07
C ALA A 126 9.83 2.69 -14.54
N GLU A 127 10.27 2.77 -15.80
CA GLU A 127 10.41 4.03 -16.51
C GLU A 127 9.06 4.46 -17.09
N LEU A 128 8.87 5.77 -17.25
CA LEU A 128 7.69 6.36 -17.89
C LEU A 128 8.18 7.29 -19.01
N PRO A 129 7.84 7.02 -20.29
CA PRO A 129 8.25 7.87 -21.39
C PRO A 129 7.87 9.34 -21.16
N GLY A 130 8.83 10.25 -21.37
CA GLY A 130 8.64 11.69 -21.14
C GLY A 130 8.88 12.15 -19.69
N HIS A 131 9.18 11.23 -18.76
CA HIS A 131 9.45 11.56 -17.37
C HIS A 131 10.82 11.04 -16.92
N ALA A 132 11.49 11.80 -16.06
CA ALA A 132 12.73 11.35 -15.45
C ALA A 132 12.49 10.10 -14.58
N ARG A 133 13.45 9.17 -14.58
CA ARG A 133 13.40 7.99 -13.72
C ARG A 133 13.45 8.41 -12.25
N LEU A 134 12.55 7.87 -11.43
CA LEU A 134 12.58 8.08 -9.99
C LEU A 134 13.65 7.18 -9.34
N THR A 135 14.59 7.79 -8.62
CA THR A 135 15.63 7.10 -7.83
C THR A 135 15.25 6.96 -6.36
N THR A 136 14.35 7.81 -5.88
CA THR A 136 13.69 7.73 -4.58
C THR A 136 12.22 8.09 -4.77
N TRP A 137 11.35 7.53 -3.93
CA TRP A 137 9.92 7.79 -3.99
C TRP A 137 9.30 7.73 -2.59
N ARG A 138 8.19 8.42 -2.42
CA ARG A 138 7.38 8.44 -1.21
C ARG A 138 5.96 8.86 -1.58
N TRP A 139 4.93 8.20 -1.02
CA TRP A 139 3.56 8.70 -1.13
C TRP A 139 3.26 9.84 -0.16
N ASP A 140 2.29 10.68 -0.50
CA ASP A 140 1.72 11.68 0.38
C ASP A 140 0.48 11.12 1.10
N GLY A 141 0.65 10.81 2.39
CA GLY A 141 -0.40 10.29 3.25
C GLY A 141 -1.40 11.34 3.75
N THR A 142 -1.15 12.63 3.52
CA THR A 142 -1.97 13.73 4.06
C THR A 142 -3.44 13.56 3.68
N PRO A 143 -4.40 13.67 4.63
CA PRO A 143 -5.82 13.65 4.32
C PRO A 143 -6.19 14.68 3.26
N ARG A 144 -7.07 14.32 2.34
CA ARG A 144 -7.56 15.24 1.30
C ARG A 144 -8.85 15.89 1.79
N PRO A 145 -9.05 17.20 1.55
CA PRO A 145 -10.35 17.82 1.80
C PRO A 145 -11.44 17.05 1.04
N GLN A 146 -12.53 16.72 1.72
CA GLN A 146 -13.70 16.14 1.06
C GLN A 146 -14.28 17.22 0.14
N HIS A 147 -14.43 16.90 -1.15
CA HIS A 147 -15.13 17.74 -2.13
C HIS A 147 -16.64 17.66 -1.91
#